data_AF-A0A969TT69-F1
#
_entry.id   AF-A0A969TT69-F1
#
_cell.length_a   1.000
_cell.length_b   1.000
_cell.length_c   1.000
_cell.angle_alpha   90.00
_cell.angle_beta   90.00
_cell.angle_gamma   90.00
#
_symmetry.space_group_name_H-M   'P 1'
#
loop_
_entity.id
_entity.type
_entity.pdbx_description
1 polymer ?
#
loop_
_entity_poly.entity_id
_entity_poly.type
_entity_poly.pdbx_seq_one_letter_code
_entity_poly.pdbx_strand_id
1 'polypeptide(L)'
;MNADIVTVLQSWIRGEQPTSKQWQYLLSEEMAIPQRAKAFNVTKENGLEKIEARSRLFLQVDDEVIQLCQKSGFKQIDTILTTLWQLWLPLAMQLAEERSKLKRPLIQGILGGQGTGKTTLAQVLILILRHLGCNTIGVSIDDLYKTYADRQKLLEEDPRLKWRGPPGTHDVTLGIELLDRVCQCDCAEPILIPRFDKSLWNGAGDRIAPAPANQVDLVLFEGWFVGAIPVDESVFENPPAPIITPEDKQFAKDTNERLKEYLPLWERLDRLIVLCPVDYRLSKQWRKEAEQKLKVASGKEVMSEDEIDCFVEYFWRSLHPELFITPLTKNPNLVDLVVEINADRRLGRLYQPGD
;
A
#
# COMPACT_ATOMS: atom_id res chain seq x y z
N MET A 1 24.03 -16.08 24.68
CA MET A 1 22.99 -15.04 24.69
C MET A 1 22.44 -14.97 23.29
N ASN A 2 21.19 -15.37 23.07
CA ASN A 2 20.47 -15.00 21.86
C ASN A 2 20.26 -13.48 21.97
N ALA A 3 20.98 -12.71 21.15
CA ALA A 3 20.74 -11.28 21.07
C ALA A 3 19.40 -11.10 20.37
N ASP A 4 18.52 -10.21 20.83
CA ASP A 4 17.34 -9.84 20.04
C ASP A 4 17.79 -9.04 18.81
N ILE A 5 17.11 -9.21 17.66
CA ILE A 5 17.33 -8.41 16.43
C ILE A 5 17.36 -6.92 16.78
N VAL A 6 16.43 -6.46 17.61
CA VAL A 6 16.36 -5.04 18.03
C VAL A 6 17.63 -4.62 18.76
N THR A 7 18.17 -5.48 19.63
CA THR A 7 19.43 -5.19 20.35
C THR A 7 20.60 -5.04 19.39
N VAL A 8 20.66 -5.88 18.34
CA VAL A 8 21.68 -5.77 17.29
C VAL A 8 21.53 -4.45 16.54
N LEU A 9 20.33 -4.10 16.09
CA LEU A 9 20.08 -2.87 15.32
C LEU A 9 20.34 -1.60 16.15
N GLN A 10 19.95 -1.60 17.42
CA GLN A 10 20.25 -0.50 18.34
C GLN A 10 21.76 -0.34 18.58
N SER A 11 22.52 -1.43 18.60
CA SER A 11 23.99 -1.36 18.70
C SER A 11 24.59 -0.60 17.52
N TRP A 12 24.08 -0.85 16.31
CA TRP A 12 24.53 -0.20 15.08
C TRP A 12 24.18 1.29 15.04
N ILE A 13 22.98 1.67 15.48
CA ILE A 13 22.56 3.08 15.62
C ILE A 13 23.49 3.83 16.60
N ARG A 14 24.02 3.16 17.62
CA ARG A 14 24.99 3.74 18.57
C ARG A 14 26.42 3.82 18.01
N GLY A 15 26.63 3.44 16.75
CA GLY A 15 27.91 3.53 16.05
C GLY A 15 28.75 2.26 16.10
N GLU A 16 28.25 1.15 16.67
CA GLU A 16 28.94 -0.13 16.60
C GLU A 16 28.94 -0.66 15.16
N GLN A 17 30.09 -1.11 14.67
CA GLN A 17 30.18 -1.67 13.31
C GLN A 17 29.58 -3.08 13.27
N PRO A 18 28.81 -3.42 12.22
CA PRO A 18 28.30 -4.77 12.02
C PRO A 18 29.42 -5.81 12.00
N THR A 19 29.22 -6.91 12.74
CA THR A 19 30.19 -8.00 12.84
C THR A 19 29.71 -9.24 12.11
N SER A 20 30.63 -10.10 11.65
CA SER A 20 30.29 -11.38 11.00
C SER A 20 29.40 -12.27 11.88
N LYS A 21 29.57 -12.21 13.21
CA LYS A 21 28.72 -12.94 14.16
C LYS A 21 27.28 -12.40 14.17
N GLN A 22 27.10 -11.09 14.11
CA GLN A 22 25.77 -10.48 14.01
C GLN A 22 25.10 -10.81 12.67
N TRP A 23 25.83 -10.80 11.55
CA TRP A 23 25.27 -11.19 10.25
C TRP A 23 24.83 -12.66 10.22
N GLN A 24 25.62 -13.58 10.77
CA GLN A 24 25.23 -14.99 10.90
C GLN A 24 24.00 -15.16 11.78
N TYR A 25 23.91 -14.42 12.89
CA TYR A 25 22.73 -14.41 13.75
C TYR A 25 21.49 -13.91 13.00
N LEU A 26 21.56 -12.75 12.35
CA LEU A 26 20.45 -12.16 11.60
C LEU A 26 20.01 -13.05 10.43
N LEU A 27 20.95 -13.71 9.76
CA LEU A 27 20.63 -14.72 8.74
C LEU A 27 19.90 -15.92 9.36
N SER A 28 20.32 -16.39 10.53
CA SER A 28 19.64 -17.50 11.21
C SER A 28 18.19 -17.16 11.59
N GLU A 29 17.94 -15.93 12.04
CA GLU A 29 16.59 -15.43 12.34
C GLU A 29 15.73 -15.27 11.07
N GLU A 30 16.33 -14.83 9.96
CA GLU A 30 15.66 -14.75 8.66
C GLU A 30 15.26 -16.16 8.18
N MET A 31 16.19 -17.11 8.21
CA MET A 31 15.98 -18.50 7.80
C MET A 31 15.03 -19.28 8.71
N ALA A 32 14.88 -18.86 9.97
CA ALA A 32 13.92 -19.44 10.92
C ALA A 32 12.45 -19.16 10.54
N ILE A 33 12.20 -18.23 9.60
CA ILE A 33 10.88 -17.92 9.05
C ILE A 33 10.90 -18.23 7.54
N PRO A 34 10.69 -19.50 7.13
CA PRO A 34 10.90 -19.93 5.75
C PRO A 34 10.08 -19.16 4.71
N GLN A 35 8.84 -18.79 5.05
CA GLN A 35 7.95 -18.02 4.18
C GLN A 35 8.52 -16.64 3.85
N ARG A 36 9.05 -15.92 4.85
CA ARG A 36 9.67 -14.60 4.67
C ARG A 36 11.00 -14.71 3.92
N ALA A 37 11.82 -15.69 4.28
CA ALA A 37 13.07 -15.96 3.57
C ALA A 37 12.81 -16.24 2.09
N LYS A 38 11.81 -17.07 1.76
CA LYS A 38 11.38 -17.33 0.39
C LYS A 38 10.88 -16.07 -0.31
N ALA A 39 10.02 -15.29 0.33
CA ALA A 39 9.45 -14.07 -0.25
C ALA A 39 10.50 -13.04 -0.68
N PHE A 40 11.63 -12.97 0.02
CA PHE A 40 12.77 -12.10 -0.32
C PHE A 40 13.94 -12.84 -0.98
N ASN A 41 13.73 -14.09 -1.42
CA ASN A 41 14.72 -14.95 -2.05
C ASN A 41 16.04 -15.05 -1.26
N VAL A 42 15.93 -15.24 0.06
CA VAL A 42 17.05 -15.48 0.98
C VAL A 42 17.24 -16.98 1.11
N THR A 43 18.41 -17.47 0.68
CA THR A 43 18.77 -18.89 0.72
C THR A 43 20.05 -19.10 1.53
N LYS A 44 20.48 -20.35 1.71
CA LYS A 44 21.76 -20.65 2.38
C LYS A 44 22.96 -20.15 1.57
N GLU A 45 22.81 -20.08 0.25
CA GLU A 45 23.86 -19.73 -0.70
C GLU A 45 24.06 -18.22 -0.82
N ASN A 46 22.95 -17.45 -0.86
CA ASN A 46 23.01 -15.99 -1.04
C ASN A 46 22.74 -15.18 0.24
N GLY A 47 22.30 -15.85 1.32
CA GLY A 47 21.70 -15.16 2.45
C GLY A 47 22.66 -14.28 3.22
N LEU A 48 23.92 -14.70 3.37
CA LEU A 48 24.93 -13.90 4.09
C LEU A 48 25.23 -12.60 3.34
N GLU A 49 25.45 -12.67 2.02
CA GLU A 49 25.66 -11.51 1.17
C GLU A 49 24.47 -10.54 1.23
N LYS A 50 23.24 -11.08 1.20
CA LYS A 50 22.02 -10.27 1.34
C LYS A 50 21.93 -9.56 2.69
N ILE A 51 22.26 -10.24 3.78
CA ILE A 51 22.26 -9.64 5.13
C ILE A 51 23.35 -8.58 5.27
N GLU A 52 24.53 -8.81 4.70
CA GLU A 52 25.62 -7.83 4.66
C GLU A 52 25.20 -6.58 3.88
N ALA A 53 24.66 -6.73 2.68
CA ALA A 53 24.13 -5.63 1.87
C ALA A 53 23.00 -4.88 2.61
N ARG A 54 22.07 -5.61 3.24
CA ARG A 54 21.00 -5.03 4.04
C ARG A 54 21.53 -4.22 5.24
N SER A 55 22.58 -4.70 5.91
CA SER A 55 23.20 -3.98 7.03
C SER A 55 23.87 -2.68 6.59
N ARG A 56 24.53 -2.67 5.41
CA ARG A 56 25.10 -1.45 4.83
C ARG A 56 24.01 -0.43 4.50
N LEU A 57 22.90 -0.88 3.90
CA LEU A 57 21.77 -0.01 3.59
C LEU A 57 21.08 0.50 4.87
N PHE A 58 20.92 -0.34 5.89
CA PHE A 58 20.36 0.05 7.18
C PHE A 58 21.12 1.26 7.76
N LEU A 59 22.46 1.17 7.85
CA LEU A 59 23.32 2.24 8.37
C LEU A 59 23.27 3.54 7.53
N GLN A 60 22.81 3.48 6.29
CA GLN A 60 22.68 4.67 5.44
C GLN A 60 21.34 5.38 5.61
N VAL A 61 20.30 4.68 6.07
CA VAL A 61 18.91 5.19 6.04
C VAL A 61 18.23 5.20 7.41
N ASP A 62 18.84 4.62 8.44
CA ASP A 62 18.23 4.44 9.76
C ASP A 62 17.72 5.76 10.35
N ASP A 63 18.56 6.80 10.44
CA ASP A 63 18.19 8.10 11.00
C ASP A 63 17.06 8.77 10.19
N GLU A 64 17.18 8.82 8.87
CA GLU A 64 16.16 9.43 8.01
C GLU A 64 14.81 8.70 8.11
N VAL A 65 14.82 7.35 8.15
CA VAL A 65 13.60 6.56 8.31
C VAL A 65 13.02 6.72 9.70
N ILE A 66 13.83 6.72 10.76
CA ILE A 66 13.37 6.94 12.15
C ILE A 66 12.68 8.30 12.23
N GLN A 67 13.30 9.36 11.72
CA GLN A 67 12.74 10.70 11.74
C GLN A 67 11.43 10.80 10.94
N LEU A 68 11.36 10.18 9.76
CA LEU A 68 10.14 10.13 8.95
C LEU A 68 8.98 9.42 9.70
N CYS A 69 9.27 8.29 10.33
CA CYS A 69 8.29 7.54 11.10
C CYS A 69 7.82 8.31 12.34
N GLN A 70 8.74 8.96 13.06
CA GLN A 70 8.41 9.77 14.23
C GLN A 70 7.50 10.95 13.85
N LYS A 71 7.79 11.65 12.75
CA LYS A 71 6.92 12.71 12.20
C LYS A 71 5.52 12.19 11.83
N SER A 72 5.44 10.93 11.42
CA SER A 72 4.17 10.25 11.08
C SER A 72 3.45 9.67 12.31
N GLY A 73 3.97 9.92 13.52
CA GLY A 73 3.33 9.54 14.79
C GLY A 73 3.69 8.16 15.32
N PHE A 74 4.72 7.50 14.78
CA PHE A 74 5.26 6.27 15.36
C PHE A 74 6.02 6.60 16.65
N LYS A 75 5.61 5.99 17.77
CA LYS A 75 6.17 6.28 19.10
C LYS A 75 7.23 5.28 19.55
N GLN A 76 7.22 4.06 19.02
CA GLN A 76 8.09 2.98 19.46
C GLN A 76 9.20 2.73 18.44
N ILE A 77 10.43 3.12 18.78
CA ILE A 77 11.61 2.94 17.92
C ILE A 77 11.83 1.46 17.57
N ASP A 78 11.66 0.54 18.52
CA ASP A 78 11.86 -0.90 18.30
C ASP A 78 10.92 -1.47 17.22
N THR A 79 9.69 -0.95 17.14
CA THR A 79 8.76 -1.33 16.08
C THR A 79 9.22 -0.79 14.71
N ILE A 80 9.76 0.43 14.67
CA ILE A 80 10.34 1.02 13.46
C ILE A 80 11.52 0.17 13.00
N LEU A 81 12.47 -0.16 13.89
CA LEU A 81 13.66 -0.95 13.56
C LEU A 81 13.32 -2.35 13.08
N THR A 82 12.38 -3.00 13.75
CA THR A 82 11.91 -4.34 13.36
C THR A 82 11.29 -4.30 11.96
N THR A 83 10.41 -3.33 11.68
CA THR A 83 9.73 -3.21 10.38
C THR A 83 10.71 -2.80 9.27
N LEU A 84 11.64 -1.88 9.57
CA LEU A 84 12.69 -1.47 8.65
C LEU A 84 13.54 -2.67 8.22
N TRP A 85 13.99 -3.47 9.19
CA TRP A 85 14.85 -4.62 8.92
C TRP A 85 14.15 -5.78 8.23
N GLN A 86 12.92 -6.10 8.66
CA GLN A 86 12.20 -7.30 8.21
C GLN A 86 11.34 -7.09 6.97
N LEU A 87 10.93 -5.84 6.66
CA LEU A 87 10.07 -5.53 5.53
C LEU A 87 10.66 -4.45 4.62
N TRP A 88 10.89 -3.24 5.12
CA TRP A 88 11.13 -2.09 4.23
C TRP A 88 12.46 -2.19 3.46
N LEU A 89 13.56 -2.55 4.13
CA LEU A 89 14.85 -2.76 3.47
C LEU A 89 14.83 -3.90 2.46
N PRO A 90 14.43 -5.15 2.81
CA PRO A 90 14.43 -6.24 1.84
C PRO A 90 13.47 -5.98 0.68
N LEU A 91 12.32 -5.34 0.93
CA LEU A 91 11.40 -4.95 -0.13
C LEU A 91 12.00 -3.89 -1.06
N ALA A 92 12.60 -2.82 -0.55
CA ALA A 92 13.25 -1.81 -1.39
C ALA A 92 14.41 -2.40 -2.21
N MET A 93 15.22 -3.29 -1.63
CA MET A 93 16.29 -4.00 -2.33
C MET A 93 15.72 -4.88 -3.45
N GLN A 94 14.65 -5.63 -3.19
CA GLN A 94 13.98 -6.46 -4.20
C GLN A 94 13.41 -5.59 -5.33
N LEU A 95 12.74 -4.47 -5.01
CA LEU A 95 12.19 -3.56 -6.00
C LEU A 95 13.26 -2.94 -6.90
N ALA A 96 14.41 -2.54 -6.33
CA ALA A 96 15.55 -2.05 -7.10
C ALA A 96 16.13 -3.14 -8.02
N GLU A 97 16.22 -4.38 -7.53
CA GLU A 97 16.67 -5.54 -8.32
C GLU A 97 15.71 -5.81 -9.48
N GLU A 98 14.40 -5.86 -9.24
CA GLU A 98 13.39 -6.06 -10.28
C GLU A 98 13.41 -4.93 -11.31
N ARG A 99 13.53 -3.67 -10.88
CA ARG A 99 13.68 -2.54 -11.79
C ARG A 99 14.91 -2.67 -12.69
N SER A 100 16.03 -3.16 -12.16
CA SER A 100 17.27 -3.33 -12.95
C SER A 100 17.14 -4.36 -14.08
N LYS A 101 16.19 -5.30 -13.97
CA LYS A 101 15.87 -6.30 -14.99
C LYS A 101 15.04 -5.73 -16.14
N LEU A 102 14.39 -4.57 -15.93
CA LEU A 102 13.51 -3.92 -16.90
C LEU A 102 14.23 -2.80 -17.66
N LYS A 103 13.91 -2.65 -18.95
CA LYS A 103 14.36 -1.51 -19.77
C LYS A 103 13.47 -0.27 -19.65
N ARG A 104 12.44 -0.33 -18.81
CA ARG A 104 11.46 0.73 -18.54
C ARG A 104 11.18 0.80 -17.04
N PRO A 105 10.57 1.90 -16.56
CA PRO A 105 10.20 2.01 -15.15
C PRO A 105 9.36 0.83 -14.66
N LEU A 106 9.56 0.45 -13.39
CA LEU A 106 8.81 -0.60 -12.70
C LEU A 106 7.54 0.00 -12.10
N ILE A 107 6.38 -0.63 -12.33
CA ILE A 107 5.11 -0.22 -11.73
C ILE A 107 4.72 -1.25 -10.65
N GLN A 108 4.94 -0.88 -9.40
CA GLN A 108 4.59 -1.69 -8.23
C GLN A 108 3.23 -1.26 -7.67
N GLY A 109 2.24 -2.15 -7.76
CA GLY A 109 0.94 -2.00 -7.11
C GLY A 109 1.00 -2.27 -5.60
N ILE A 110 0.29 -1.49 -4.80
CA ILE A 110 0.14 -1.71 -3.35
C ILE A 110 -1.35 -1.65 -2.98
N LEU A 111 -1.92 -2.81 -2.69
CA LEU A 111 -3.27 -2.95 -2.14
C LEU A 111 -3.24 -2.92 -0.62
N GLY A 112 -4.21 -2.26 -0.01
CA GLY A 112 -4.41 -2.33 1.43
C GLY A 112 -5.59 -1.50 1.90
N GLY A 113 -6.34 -2.00 2.87
CA GLY A 113 -7.49 -1.29 3.44
C GLY A 113 -7.14 0.05 4.10
N GLN A 114 -8.15 0.76 4.58
CA GLN A 114 -7.95 1.98 5.36
C GLN A 114 -7.17 1.65 6.64
N GLY A 115 -6.13 2.44 6.94
CA GLY A 115 -5.33 2.28 8.17
C GLY A 115 -4.23 1.21 8.12
N THR A 116 -4.06 0.47 7.02
CA THR A 116 -3.00 -0.57 6.90
C THR A 116 -1.58 -0.03 6.68
N GLY A 117 -1.42 1.29 6.50
CA GLY A 117 -0.10 1.92 6.38
C GLY A 117 0.46 2.05 4.96
N LYS A 118 -0.35 1.89 3.90
CA LYS A 118 0.07 2.06 2.49
C LYS A 118 0.89 3.34 2.25
N THR A 119 0.36 4.50 2.65
CA THR A 119 1.02 5.80 2.44
C THR A 119 2.35 5.87 3.18
N THR A 120 2.43 5.35 4.41
CA THR A 120 3.68 5.26 5.17
C THR A 120 4.68 4.35 4.47
N LEU A 121 4.24 3.17 4.02
CA LEU A 121 5.09 2.25 3.26
C LEU A 121 5.63 2.94 1.99
N ALA A 122 4.78 3.60 1.23
CA ALA A 122 5.19 4.30 0.01
C ALA A 122 6.24 5.39 0.30
N GLN A 123 6.04 6.21 1.34
CA GLN A 123 7.00 7.25 1.73
C GLN A 123 8.34 6.68 2.17
N VAL A 124 8.34 5.62 2.97
CA VAL A 124 9.57 4.96 3.41
C VAL A 124 10.30 4.30 2.22
N LEU A 125 9.57 3.62 1.34
CA LEU A 125 10.18 3.01 0.16
C LEU A 125 10.79 4.04 -0.79
N ILE A 126 10.10 5.17 -1.05
CA ILE A 126 10.66 6.28 -1.85
C ILE A 126 11.98 6.76 -1.26
N LEU A 127 12.03 6.92 0.08
CA LEU A 127 13.23 7.32 0.78
C LEU A 127 14.35 6.30 0.58
N ILE A 128 14.12 5.03 0.89
CA ILE A 128 15.16 3.98 0.79
C ILE A 128 15.61 3.77 -0.66
N LEU A 129 14.69 3.74 -1.62
CA LEU A 129 14.98 3.54 -3.04
C LEU A 129 15.84 4.66 -3.63
N ARG A 130 15.71 5.90 -3.12
CA ARG A 130 16.61 7.00 -3.46
C ARG A 130 18.07 6.70 -3.08
N HIS A 131 18.33 6.07 -1.93
CA HIS A 131 19.69 5.63 -1.55
C HIS A 131 20.20 4.47 -2.41
N LEU A 132 19.29 3.72 -3.04
CA LEU A 132 19.60 2.70 -4.05
C LEU A 132 19.70 3.26 -5.48
N GLY A 133 19.67 4.59 -5.63
CA GLY A 133 19.81 5.26 -6.93
C GLY A 133 18.56 5.16 -7.83
N CYS A 134 17.41 4.76 -7.29
CA CYS A 134 16.16 4.66 -8.03
C CYS A 134 15.29 5.89 -7.77
N ASN A 135 14.99 6.66 -8.82
CA ASN A 135 14.07 7.77 -8.69
C ASN A 135 12.61 7.27 -8.67
N THR A 136 11.95 7.41 -7.52
CA THR A 136 10.66 6.75 -7.26
C THR A 136 9.56 7.78 -7.01
N ILE A 137 8.40 7.59 -7.65
CA ILE A 137 7.21 8.41 -7.41
C ILE A 137 6.11 7.58 -6.76
N GLY A 138 5.33 8.23 -5.89
CA GLY A 138 4.09 7.67 -5.33
C GLY A 138 2.87 8.21 -6.05
N VAL A 139 1.99 7.31 -6.48
CA VAL A 139 0.71 7.63 -7.12
C VAL A 139 -0.39 6.93 -6.33
N SER A 140 -1.32 7.69 -5.77
CA SER A 140 -2.51 7.14 -5.15
C SER A 140 -3.62 7.00 -6.18
N ILE A 141 -4.41 5.93 -6.15
CA ILE A 141 -5.65 5.88 -6.93
C ILE A 141 -6.59 7.03 -6.54
N ASP A 142 -6.51 7.52 -5.30
CA ASP A 142 -7.29 8.67 -4.84
C ASP A 142 -6.91 9.96 -5.59
N ASP A 143 -5.69 10.07 -6.13
CA ASP A 143 -5.30 11.21 -6.99
C ASP A 143 -6.01 11.18 -8.35
N LEU A 144 -6.60 10.03 -8.70
CA LEU A 144 -7.36 9.80 -9.93
C LEU A 144 -8.86 9.95 -9.73
N TYR A 145 -9.36 10.48 -8.61
CA TYR A 145 -10.79 10.76 -8.49
C TYR A 145 -11.30 11.64 -9.64
N LYS A 146 -12.56 11.41 -10.02
CA LYS A 146 -13.27 12.29 -10.96
C LYS A 146 -13.31 13.72 -10.40
N THR A 147 -13.34 14.70 -11.30
CA THR A 147 -13.50 16.11 -10.95
C THR A 147 -14.81 16.33 -10.19
N TYR A 148 -14.93 17.43 -9.45
CA TYR A 148 -16.18 17.77 -8.76
C TYR A 148 -17.37 17.81 -9.72
N ALA A 149 -17.19 18.39 -10.91
CA ALA A 149 -18.23 18.48 -11.93
C ALA A 149 -18.70 17.10 -12.42
N ASP A 150 -17.77 16.19 -12.70
CA ASP A 150 -18.12 14.83 -13.12
C ASP A 150 -18.72 14.01 -11.97
N ARG A 151 -18.33 14.31 -10.72
CA ARG A 151 -18.95 13.72 -9.55
C ARG A 151 -20.40 14.15 -9.37
N GLN A 152 -20.77 15.39 -9.67
CA GLN A 152 -22.18 15.81 -9.61
C GLN A 152 -23.04 15.05 -10.64
N LYS A 153 -22.55 14.91 -11.88
CA LYS A 153 -23.24 14.10 -12.91
C LYS A 153 -23.41 12.65 -12.48
N LEU A 154 -22.35 12.04 -11.94
CA LEU A 154 -22.40 10.66 -11.46
C LEU A 154 -23.38 10.47 -10.29
N LEU A 155 -23.59 11.48 -9.45
CA LEU A 155 -24.58 11.44 -8.38
C LEU A 155 -26.02 11.52 -8.90
N GLU A 156 -26.25 12.27 -9.98
CA GLU A 156 -27.54 12.31 -10.67
C GLU A 156 -27.87 10.96 -11.34
N GLU A 157 -26.86 10.30 -11.91
CA GLU A 157 -27.00 9.00 -12.56
C GLU A 157 -27.18 7.84 -11.56
N ASP A 158 -26.40 7.83 -10.47
CA ASP A 158 -26.50 6.82 -9.41
C ASP A 158 -26.30 7.46 -8.02
N PRO A 159 -27.39 7.84 -7.35
CA PRO A 159 -27.34 8.46 -6.01
C PRO A 159 -26.68 7.59 -4.94
N ARG A 160 -26.53 6.28 -5.17
CA ARG A 160 -25.85 5.37 -4.22
C ARG A 160 -24.37 5.67 -4.14
N LEU A 161 -23.75 6.17 -5.22
CA LEU A 161 -22.35 6.58 -5.26
C LEU A 161 -22.13 7.94 -4.59
N LYS A 162 -22.65 8.11 -3.37
CA LYS A 162 -22.62 9.38 -2.61
C LYS A 162 -21.20 9.82 -2.25
N TRP A 163 -20.31 8.89 -1.93
CA TRP A 163 -18.91 9.17 -1.61
C TRP A 163 -17.99 8.79 -2.77
N ARG A 164 -16.94 9.58 -2.96
CA ARG A 164 -15.76 9.15 -3.73
C ARG A 164 -15.15 7.93 -3.04
N GLY A 165 -14.68 6.96 -3.83
CA GLY A 165 -14.03 5.76 -3.29
C GLY A 165 -14.31 4.47 -4.05
N PRO A 166 -15.58 4.07 -4.22
CA PRO A 166 -15.92 2.86 -4.96
C PRO A 166 -15.51 2.89 -6.44
N PRO A 167 -15.38 1.72 -7.09
CA PRO A 167 -15.35 1.61 -8.55
C PRO A 167 -16.40 2.49 -9.23
N GLY A 168 -15.99 3.12 -10.33
CA GLY A 168 -16.74 4.13 -11.07
C GLY A 168 -16.52 5.58 -10.60
N THR A 169 -15.87 5.81 -9.46
CA THR A 169 -15.63 7.19 -8.96
C THR A 169 -14.28 7.80 -9.37
N HIS A 170 -13.48 7.08 -10.16
CA HIS A 170 -12.17 7.51 -10.66
C HIS A 170 -12.20 7.81 -12.17
N ASP A 171 -11.21 8.55 -12.61
CA ASP A 171 -10.83 8.78 -14.00
C ASP A 171 -9.77 7.74 -14.38
N VAL A 172 -10.23 6.56 -14.80
CA VAL A 172 -9.36 5.40 -15.08
C VAL A 172 -8.50 5.66 -16.32
N THR A 173 -9.04 6.34 -17.33
CA THR A 173 -8.31 6.74 -18.53
C THR A 173 -7.09 7.58 -18.19
N LEU A 174 -7.24 8.58 -17.30
CA LEU A 174 -6.12 9.38 -16.82
C LEU A 174 -5.03 8.53 -16.14
N GLY A 175 -5.43 7.51 -15.37
CA GLY A 175 -4.49 6.57 -14.75
C GLY A 175 -3.71 5.75 -15.78
N ILE A 176 -4.41 5.24 -16.80
CA ILE A 176 -3.79 4.47 -17.90
C ILE A 176 -2.81 5.35 -18.67
N GLU A 177 -3.23 6.55 -19.06
CA GLU A 177 -2.38 7.50 -19.78
C GLU A 177 -1.14 7.88 -18.99
N LEU A 178 -1.28 8.09 -17.67
CA LEU A 178 -0.15 8.35 -16.78
C LEU A 178 0.86 7.20 -16.78
N LEU A 179 0.40 5.97 -16.54
CA LEU A 179 1.29 4.81 -16.44
C LEU A 179 1.93 4.46 -17.80
N ASP A 180 1.17 4.60 -18.89
CA ASP A 180 1.69 4.41 -20.25
C ASP A 180 2.74 5.49 -20.56
N ARG A 181 2.51 6.75 -20.16
CA ARG A 181 3.48 7.85 -20.32
C ARG A 181 4.75 7.63 -19.49
N VAL A 182 4.63 7.13 -18.26
CA VAL A 182 5.80 6.78 -17.42
C VAL A 182 6.65 5.71 -18.12
N CYS A 183 6.02 4.72 -18.75
CA CYS A 183 6.72 3.63 -19.43
C CYS A 183 7.35 4.01 -20.78
N GLN A 184 7.05 5.20 -21.32
CA GLN A 184 7.68 5.71 -22.55
C GLN A 184 9.07 6.26 -22.25
N CYS A 185 10.11 5.58 -22.77
CA CYS A 185 11.52 5.79 -22.41
C CYS A 185 12.13 7.18 -22.77
N ASP A 186 11.44 8.02 -23.52
CA ASP A 186 11.98 9.27 -24.11
C ASP A 186 11.15 10.52 -23.78
N CYS A 187 10.67 10.65 -22.54
CA CYS A 187 9.99 11.87 -22.14
C CYS A 187 11.03 12.96 -21.79
N ALA A 188 11.40 13.78 -22.79
CA ALA A 188 12.12 15.05 -22.57
C ALA A 188 11.30 16.05 -21.72
N GLU A 189 9.99 15.81 -21.63
CA GLU A 189 9.05 16.58 -20.82
C GLU A 189 8.78 15.89 -19.48
N PRO A 190 8.52 16.67 -18.41
CA PRO A 190 8.11 16.12 -17.13
C PRO A 190 6.79 15.35 -17.25
N ILE A 191 6.72 14.21 -16.56
CA ILE A 191 5.48 13.47 -16.35
C ILE A 191 4.62 14.24 -15.35
N LEU A 192 3.37 14.53 -15.72
CA LEU A 192 2.43 15.25 -14.85
C LEU A 192 1.62 14.25 -14.02
N ILE A 193 1.94 14.15 -12.74
CA ILE A 193 1.25 13.27 -11.79
C ILE A 193 -0.03 13.95 -11.32
N PRO A 194 -1.22 13.38 -11.55
CA PRO A 194 -2.48 13.92 -11.04
C PRO A 194 -2.45 14.10 -9.53
N ARG A 195 -3.19 15.10 -9.04
CA ARG A 195 -3.34 15.38 -7.62
C ARG A 195 -4.79 15.72 -7.29
N PHE A 196 -5.25 15.26 -6.14
CA PHE A 196 -6.60 15.51 -5.67
C PHE A 196 -6.61 16.12 -4.26
N ASP A 197 -7.33 17.24 -4.09
CA ASP A 197 -7.53 17.85 -2.78
C ASP A 197 -8.93 17.50 -2.25
N LYS A 198 -8.94 16.65 -1.22
CA LYS A 198 -10.17 16.18 -0.55
C LYS A 198 -10.91 17.27 0.23
N SER A 199 -10.29 18.44 0.48
CA SER A 199 -10.86 19.53 1.28
C SER A 199 -11.71 20.52 0.49
N LEU A 200 -11.51 20.57 -0.83
CA LEU A 200 -12.28 21.45 -1.72
C LEU A 200 -13.77 21.09 -1.70
N TRP A 201 -14.62 22.05 -2.08
CA TRP A 201 -16.08 21.86 -2.16
C TRP A 201 -16.69 21.27 -0.88
N ASN A 202 -16.39 21.86 0.28
CA ASN A 202 -16.86 21.41 1.60
C ASN A 202 -16.56 19.93 1.88
N GLY A 203 -15.38 19.45 1.46
CA GLY A 203 -14.96 18.07 1.68
C GLY A 203 -15.40 17.08 0.59
N ALA A 204 -16.12 17.52 -0.45
CA ALA A 204 -16.41 16.68 -1.62
C ALA A 204 -15.13 16.41 -2.45
N GLY A 205 -14.24 17.40 -2.48
CA GLY A 205 -12.92 17.39 -3.12
C GLY A 205 -12.95 17.73 -4.60
N ASP A 206 -11.78 18.09 -5.14
CA ASP A 206 -11.57 18.30 -6.58
C ASP A 206 -10.13 18.00 -6.99
N ARG A 207 -9.94 17.85 -8.31
CA ARG A 207 -8.61 17.76 -8.91
C ARG A 207 -7.90 19.11 -8.81
N ILE A 208 -6.62 19.08 -8.47
CA ILE A 208 -5.75 20.26 -8.42
C ILE A 208 -4.65 20.15 -9.48
N ALA A 209 -3.81 21.19 -9.58
CA ALA A 209 -2.68 21.19 -10.50
C ALA A 209 -1.80 19.94 -10.30
N PRO A 210 -1.43 19.23 -11.39
CA PRO A 210 -0.60 18.05 -11.29
C PRO A 210 0.83 18.40 -10.83
N ALA A 211 1.50 17.43 -10.23
CA ALA A 211 2.89 17.57 -9.80
C ALA A 211 3.83 17.03 -10.89
N PRO A 212 4.83 17.80 -11.35
CA PRO A 212 5.79 17.31 -12.35
C PRO A 212 6.79 16.32 -11.72
N ALA A 213 7.16 15.30 -12.47
CA ALA A 213 8.25 14.38 -12.14
C ALA A 213 9.10 14.08 -13.38
N ASN A 214 10.42 14.01 -13.21
CA ASN A 214 11.37 13.72 -14.28
C ASN A 214 12.06 12.39 -13.99
N GLN A 215 12.54 11.70 -15.02
CA GLN A 215 13.42 10.51 -14.90
C GLN A 215 12.90 9.46 -13.92
N VAL A 216 11.62 9.09 -14.01
CA VAL A 216 11.00 8.13 -13.09
C VAL A 216 11.55 6.74 -13.37
N ASP A 217 12.09 6.06 -12.37
CA ASP A 217 12.50 4.66 -12.44
C ASP A 217 11.47 3.71 -11.86
N LEU A 218 10.69 4.16 -10.88
CA LEU A 218 9.75 3.31 -10.18
C LEU A 218 8.49 4.08 -9.80
N VAL A 219 7.33 3.45 -10.00
CA VAL A 219 6.03 3.94 -9.55
C VAL A 219 5.51 3.04 -8.45
N LEU A 220 5.23 3.62 -7.28
CA LEU A 220 4.45 2.99 -6.23
C LEU A 220 2.99 3.40 -6.42
N PHE A 221 2.20 2.53 -7.06
CA PHE A 221 0.78 2.76 -7.33
C PHE A 221 -0.07 2.14 -6.22
N GLU A 222 -0.63 2.96 -5.33
CA GLU A 222 -1.28 2.48 -4.11
C GLU A 222 -2.77 2.80 -4.06
N GLY A 223 -3.54 1.93 -3.40
CA GLY A 223 -4.95 2.18 -3.16
C GLY A 223 -5.67 1.04 -2.46
N TRP A 224 -6.92 1.29 -2.07
CA TRP A 224 -7.67 0.37 -1.21
C TRP A 224 -8.21 -0.88 -1.91
N PHE A 225 -8.29 -0.84 -3.24
CA PHE A 225 -8.70 -1.96 -4.11
C PHE A 225 -7.79 -2.14 -5.33
N VAL A 226 -6.54 -1.64 -5.29
CA VAL A 226 -5.59 -1.76 -6.42
C VAL A 226 -5.35 -3.22 -6.78
N GLY A 227 -5.58 -3.61 -8.03
CA GLY A 227 -5.46 -4.99 -8.47
C GLY A 227 -6.62 -5.92 -8.08
N ALA A 228 -7.69 -5.39 -7.46
CA ALA A 228 -8.92 -6.16 -7.28
C ALA A 228 -9.54 -6.49 -8.63
N ILE A 229 -9.95 -7.76 -8.78
CA ILE A 229 -10.63 -8.26 -9.97
C ILE A 229 -12.11 -8.54 -9.67
N PRO A 230 -12.99 -8.44 -10.68
CA PRO A 230 -14.38 -8.84 -10.53
C PRO A 230 -14.52 -10.30 -10.10
N VAL A 231 -15.53 -10.55 -9.27
CA VAL A 231 -15.90 -11.88 -8.78
C VAL A 231 -17.12 -12.39 -9.53
N ASP A 232 -17.34 -13.70 -9.52
CA ASP A 232 -18.54 -14.31 -10.06
C ASP A 232 -19.79 -13.83 -9.30
N GLU A 233 -20.89 -13.55 -10.01
CA GLU A 233 -22.08 -12.97 -9.38
C GLU A 233 -22.74 -13.89 -8.33
N SER A 234 -22.51 -15.20 -8.39
CA SER A 234 -23.05 -16.16 -7.42
C SER A 234 -22.61 -15.87 -5.98
N VAL A 235 -21.46 -15.20 -5.77
CA VAL A 235 -21.00 -14.83 -4.41
C VAL A 235 -21.95 -13.83 -3.73
N PHE A 236 -22.80 -13.13 -4.49
CA PHE A 236 -23.79 -12.19 -3.96
C PHE A 236 -25.14 -12.84 -3.64
N GLU A 237 -25.30 -14.16 -3.82
CA GLU A 237 -26.47 -14.89 -3.32
C GLU A 237 -26.48 -14.90 -1.79
N ASN A 238 -25.33 -15.24 -1.19
CA ASN A 238 -25.10 -15.27 0.26
C ASN A 238 -23.83 -14.47 0.65
N PRO A 239 -23.81 -13.15 0.45
CA PRO A 239 -22.66 -12.34 0.75
C PRO A 239 -22.52 -12.08 2.26
N PRO A 240 -21.31 -11.78 2.74
CA PRO A 240 -21.08 -11.40 4.13
C PRO A 240 -21.71 -10.03 4.46
N ALA A 241 -22.06 -9.84 5.74
CA ALA A 241 -22.43 -8.54 6.26
C ALA A 241 -21.28 -7.53 6.05
N PRO A 242 -21.53 -6.27 5.66
CA PRO A 242 -22.82 -5.57 5.71
C PRO A 242 -23.66 -5.63 4.41
N ILE A 243 -23.39 -6.54 3.47
CA ILE A 243 -24.23 -6.72 2.27
C ILE A 243 -25.45 -7.58 2.64
N ILE A 244 -26.54 -6.96 3.12
CA ILE A 244 -27.67 -7.70 3.71
C ILE A 244 -28.94 -7.52 2.88
N THR A 245 -29.30 -6.28 2.57
CA THR A 245 -30.56 -5.96 1.90
C THR A 245 -30.48 -6.23 0.39
N PRO A 246 -31.62 -6.39 -0.31
CA PRO A 246 -31.64 -6.45 -1.77
C PRO A 246 -30.91 -5.27 -2.43
N GLU A 247 -31.04 -4.07 -1.85
CA GLU A 247 -30.38 -2.85 -2.31
C GLU A 247 -28.86 -2.93 -2.12
N ASP A 248 -28.38 -3.43 -0.98
CA ASP A 248 -26.94 -3.63 -0.74
C ASP A 248 -26.37 -4.66 -1.73
N LYS A 249 -27.09 -5.77 -1.97
CA LYS A 249 -26.69 -6.80 -2.94
C LYS A 249 -26.60 -6.24 -4.35
N GLN A 250 -27.60 -5.46 -4.77
CA GLN A 250 -27.58 -4.81 -6.08
C GLN A 250 -26.44 -3.80 -6.18
N PHE A 251 -26.18 -3.01 -5.13
CA PHE A 251 -25.05 -2.08 -5.11
C PHE A 251 -23.70 -2.79 -5.22
N ALA A 252 -23.53 -3.92 -4.53
CA ALA A 252 -22.32 -4.75 -4.63
C ALA A 252 -22.13 -5.33 -6.04
N LYS A 253 -23.20 -5.84 -6.67
CA LYS A 253 -23.18 -6.34 -8.05
C LYS A 253 -22.82 -5.25 -9.05
N ASP A 254 -23.46 -4.08 -8.95
CA ASP A 254 -23.18 -2.96 -9.86
C ASP A 254 -21.76 -2.42 -9.66
N THR A 255 -21.24 -2.46 -8.44
CA THR A 255 -19.84 -2.09 -8.16
C THR A 255 -18.86 -3.12 -8.73
N ASN A 256 -19.18 -4.41 -8.63
CA ASN A 256 -18.44 -5.50 -9.26
C ASN A 256 -18.38 -5.35 -10.79
N GLU A 257 -19.48 -4.93 -11.41
CA GLU A 257 -19.50 -4.65 -12.86
C GLU A 257 -18.59 -3.46 -13.21
N ARG A 258 -18.70 -2.34 -12.48
CA ARG A 258 -17.83 -1.17 -12.66
C ARG A 258 -16.35 -1.48 -12.44
N LEU A 259 -16.02 -2.46 -11.61
CA LEU A 259 -14.64 -2.87 -11.38
C LEU A 259 -13.97 -3.39 -12.68
N LYS A 260 -14.74 -3.88 -13.66
CA LYS A 260 -14.20 -4.29 -14.98
C LYS A 260 -13.51 -3.14 -15.71
N GLU A 261 -13.96 -1.90 -15.52
CA GLU A 261 -13.36 -0.71 -16.13
C GLU A 261 -11.91 -0.50 -15.67
N TYR A 262 -11.52 -1.06 -14.51
CA TYR A 262 -10.19 -0.90 -13.92
C TYR A 262 -9.21 -1.98 -14.40
N LEU A 263 -9.69 -3.06 -15.03
CA LEU A 263 -8.82 -4.15 -15.49
C LEU A 263 -7.71 -3.68 -16.43
N PRO A 264 -7.96 -2.81 -17.43
CA PRO A 264 -6.88 -2.28 -18.28
C PRO A 264 -5.85 -1.45 -17.51
N LEU A 265 -6.24 -0.80 -16.41
CA LEU A 265 -5.31 -0.10 -15.53
C LEU A 265 -4.45 -1.10 -14.74
N TRP A 266 -5.04 -2.19 -14.26
CA TRP A 266 -4.31 -3.25 -13.55
C TRP A 266 -3.32 -3.98 -14.44
N GLU A 267 -3.59 -4.12 -15.73
CA GLU A 267 -2.65 -4.70 -16.71
C GLU A 267 -1.32 -3.92 -16.83
N ARG A 268 -1.25 -2.68 -16.34
CA ARG A 268 -0.01 -1.89 -16.30
C ARG A 268 0.84 -2.19 -15.07
N LEU A 269 0.30 -2.88 -14.06
CA LEU A 269 1.07 -3.25 -12.87
C LEU A 269 2.02 -4.40 -13.23
N ASP A 270 3.30 -4.24 -12.89
CA ASP A 270 4.27 -5.33 -13.02
C ASP A 270 4.17 -6.31 -11.86
N ARG A 271 3.79 -5.79 -10.70
CA ARG A 271 3.81 -6.49 -9.41
C ARG A 271 2.70 -5.99 -8.51
N LEU A 272 2.26 -6.80 -7.55
CA LEU A 272 1.27 -6.42 -6.54
C LEU A 272 1.65 -6.91 -5.14
N ILE A 273 1.64 -5.98 -4.19
CA ILE A 273 1.77 -6.25 -2.76
C ILE A 273 0.41 -6.06 -2.11
N VAL A 274 0.02 -7.00 -1.24
CA VAL A 274 -1.21 -6.90 -0.45
C VAL A 274 -0.89 -6.70 1.03
N LEU A 275 -1.24 -5.54 1.58
CA LEU A 275 -1.25 -5.27 3.01
C LEU A 275 -2.58 -5.75 3.60
N CYS A 276 -2.59 -6.95 4.15
CA CYS A 276 -3.80 -7.61 4.65
C CYS A 276 -3.87 -7.50 6.18
N PRO A 277 -4.83 -6.77 6.77
CA PRO A 277 -5.05 -6.89 8.21
C PRO A 277 -5.45 -8.32 8.57
N VAL A 278 -5.07 -8.79 9.76
CA VAL A 278 -5.50 -10.10 10.29
C VAL A 278 -7.03 -10.20 10.43
N ASP A 279 -7.68 -9.04 10.53
CA ASP A 279 -9.14 -8.89 10.48
C ASP A 279 -9.48 -7.55 9.80
N TYR A 280 -10.23 -7.60 8.69
CA TYR A 280 -10.59 -6.38 7.94
C TYR A 280 -11.42 -5.41 8.79
N ARG A 281 -12.11 -5.89 9.84
CA ARG A 281 -12.91 -5.07 10.74
C ARG A 281 -12.07 -4.10 11.56
N LEU A 282 -10.77 -4.35 11.70
CA LEU A 282 -9.82 -3.40 12.29
C LEU A 282 -9.80 -2.06 11.57
N SER A 283 -10.19 -1.99 10.29
CA SER A 283 -10.30 -0.72 9.58
C SER A 283 -11.29 0.25 10.21
N LYS A 284 -12.36 -0.21 10.88
CA LYS A 284 -13.26 0.64 11.69
C LYS A 284 -12.51 1.26 12.85
N GLN A 285 -11.86 0.43 13.67
CA GLN A 285 -11.07 0.90 14.81
C GLN A 285 -9.99 1.90 14.36
N TRP A 286 -9.24 1.56 13.33
CA TRP A 286 -8.15 2.40 12.84
C TRP A 286 -8.65 3.71 12.24
N ARG A 287 -9.84 3.71 11.60
CA ARG A 287 -10.48 4.94 11.13
C ARG A 287 -10.91 5.83 12.29
N LYS A 288 -11.51 5.25 13.35
CA LYS A 288 -11.85 5.98 14.59
C LYS A 288 -10.62 6.63 15.23
N GLU A 289 -9.52 5.89 15.35
CA GLU A 289 -8.25 6.43 15.87
C GLU A 289 -7.68 7.56 15.00
N ALA A 290 -7.77 7.45 13.67
CA ALA A 290 -7.33 8.50 12.75
C ALA A 290 -8.18 9.77 12.89
N GLU A 291 -9.51 9.62 12.99
CA GLU A 291 -10.42 10.75 13.12
C GLU A 291 -10.26 11.46 14.47
N GLN A 292 -10.01 10.71 15.55
CA GLN A 292 -9.69 11.28 16.86
C GLN A 292 -8.38 12.10 16.82
N LYS A 293 -7.34 11.60 16.15
CA LYS A 293 -6.09 12.36 15.96
C LYS A 293 -6.34 13.65 15.17
N LEU A 294 -7.17 13.59 14.12
CA LEU A 294 -7.54 14.76 13.32
C LEU A 294 -8.32 15.79 14.15
N LYS A 295 -9.26 15.34 14.99
CA LYS A 295 -10.02 16.20 15.91
C LYS A 295 -9.09 16.97 16.84
N VAL A 296 -8.13 16.28 17.46
CA VAL A 296 -7.14 16.88 18.36
C VAL A 296 -6.23 17.87 17.63
N ALA A 297 -5.80 17.54 16.40
CA ALA A 297 -4.85 18.35 15.64
C ALA A 297 -5.49 19.59 14.98
N SER A 298 -6.73 19.48 14.50
CA SER A 298 -7.37 20.52 13.68
C SER A 298 -8.43 21.34 14.41
N GLY A 299 -8.96 20.86 15.54
CA GLY A 299 -10.06 21.50 16.26
C GLY A 299 -11.38 21.58 15.48
N LYS A 300 -11.47 20.94 14.30
CA LYS A 300 -12.67 20.93 13.46
C LYS A 300 -13.66 19.86 13.89
N GLU A 301 -14.92 20.03 13.49
CA GLU A 301 -15.90 18.96 13.54
C GLU A 301 -15.41 17.76 12.73
N VAL A 302 -15.53 16.58 13.33
CA VAL A 302 -15.16 15.30 12.74
C VAL A 302 -16.39 14.40 12.79
N MET A 303 -16.38 13.35 11.96
CA MET A 303 -17.41 12.31 12.01
C MET A 303 -17.53 11.71 13.43
N SER A 304 -18.76 11.52 13.87
CA SER A 304 -19.10 10.69 15.03
C SER A 304 -18.73 9.22 14.79
N GLU A 305 -18.70 8.42 15.86
CA GLU A 305 -18.38 6.99 15.73
C GLU A 305 -19.36 6.24 14.82
N ASP A 306 -20.65 6.56 14.91
CA ASP A 306 -21.69 5.95 14.07
C ASP A 306 -21.54 6.35 12.60
N GLU A 307 -21.18 7.61 12.33
CA GLU A 307 -20.88 8.08 10.98
C GLU A 307 -19.63 7.41 10.41
N ILE A 308 -18.60 7.17 11.24
CA ILE A 308 -17.41 6.42 10.83
C ILE A 308 -17.76 4.97 10.52
N ASP A 309 -18.58 4.32 11.34
CA ASP A 309 -19.00 2.94 11.10
C ASP A 309 -19.84 2.85 9.81
N CYS A 310 -20.79 3.76 9.60
CA CYS A 310 -21.55 3.86 8.36
C CYS A 310 -20.64 4.14 7.14
N PHE A 311 -19.63 4.99 7.32
CA PHE A 311 -18.67 5.32 6.26
C PHE A 311 -17.86 4.08 5.88
N VAL A 312 -17.29 3.35 6.84
CA VAL A 312 -16.48 2.16 6.56
C VAL A 312 -17.34 1.04 5.97
N GLU A 313 -18.53 0.81 6.51
CA GLU A 313 -19.47 -0.18 5.98
C GLU A 313 -19.88 0.11 4.54
N TYR A 314 -20.03 1.38 4.14
CA TYR A 314 -20.30 1.74 2.75
C TYR A 314 -19.24 1.20 1.79
N PHE A 315 -17.95 1.27 2.15
CA PHE A 315 -16.89 0.67 1.32
C PHE A 315 -16.98 -0.85 1.30
N TRP A 316 -17.25 -1.49 2.44
CA TRP A 316 -17.42 -2.94 2.51
C TRP A 316 -18.65 -3.43 1.73
N ARG A 317 -19.71 -2.63 1.60
CA ARG A 317 -20.85 -2.94 0.73
C ARG A 317 -20.48 -2.85 -0.75
N SER A 318 -19.60 -1.92 -1.10
CA SER A 318 -19.15 -1.73 -2.48
C SER A 318 -18.21 -2.85 -2.95
N LEU A 319 -17.15 -3.13 -2.18
CA LEU A 319 -16.20 -4.22 -2.41
C LEU A 319 -15.83 -4.84 -1.07
N HIS A 320 -16.53 -5.90 -0.70
CA HIS A 320 -16.31 -6.56 0.58
C HIS A 320 -14.91 -7.20 0.66
N PRO A 321 -14.08 -6.92 1.69
CA PRO A 321 -12.72 -7.44 1.78
C PRO A 321 -12.62 -8.98 1.66
N GLU A 322 -13.55 -9.72 2.26
CA GLU A 322 -13.56 -11.19 2.16
C GLU A 322 -13.83 -11.72 0.75
N LEU A 323 -14.57 -10.96 -0.06
CA LEU A 323 -14.89 -11.35 -1.43
C LEU A 323 -13.80 -10.93 -2.43
N PHE A 324 -13.18 -9.76 -2.22
CA PHE A 324 -12.30 -9.14 -3.22
C PHE A 324 -10.81 -9.14 -2.85
N ILE A 325 -10.47 -9.16 -1.56
CA ILE A 325 -9.07 -9.08 -1.09
C ILE A 325 -8.58 -10.46 -0.66
N THR A 326 -9.35 -11.19 0.16
CA THR A 326 -8.95 -12.51 0.65
C THR A 326 -8.61 -13.51 -0.45
N PRO A 327 -9.32 -13.56 -1.61
CA PRO A 327 -8.91 -14.44 -2.71
C PRO A 327 -7.58 -14.03 -3.35
N LEU A 328 -7.27 -12.73 -3.41
CA LEU A 328 -6.00 -12.24 -3.95
C LEU A 328 -4.81 -12.71 -3.11
N THR A 329 -4.94 -12.75 -1.78
CA THR A 329 -3.84 -13.20 -0.89
C THR A 329 -3.45 -14.66 -1.12
N LYS A 330 -4.26 -15.41 -1.88
CA LYS A 330 -4.04 -16.83 -2.22
C LYS A 330 -3.67 -17.03 -3.69
N ASN A 331 -3.62 -15.97 -4.50
CA ASN A 331 -3.43 -16.07 -5.95
C ASN A 331 -1.97 -15.73 -6.35
N PRO A 332 -1.12 -16.74 -6.64
CA PRO A 332 0.29 -16.52 -7.01
C PRO A 332 0.47 -15.85 -8.37
N ASN A 333 -0.56 -15.84 -9.22
CA ASN A 333 -0.48 -15.24 -10.56
C ASN A 333 -0.73 -13.72 -10.53
N LEU A 334 -1.30 -13.20 -9.44
CA LEU A 334 -1.68 -11.79 -9.32
C LEU A 334 -0.93 -11.04 -8.23
N VAL A 335 -0.48 -11.73 -7.17
CA VAL A 335 0.14 -11.11 -6.00
C VAL A 335 1.52 -11.70 -5.78
N ASP A 336 2.51 -10.83 -5.62
CA ASP A 336 3.90 -11.21 -5.39
C ASP A 336 4.26 -11.35 -3.91
N LEU A 337 3.57 -10.59 -3.05
CA LEU A 337 3.84 -10.52 -1.63
C LEU A 337 2.58 -10.17 -0.84
N VAL A 338 2.28 -10.97 0.17
CA VAL A 338 1.29 -10.64 1.20
C VAL A 338 2.00 -10.27 2.48
N VAL A 339 1.60 -9.13 3.05
CA VAL A 339 2.07 -8.65 4.35
C VAL A 339 0.87 -8.60 5.28
N GLU A 340 0.84 -9.49 6.27
CA GLU A 340 -0.19 -9.45 7.30
C GLU A 340 0.08 -8.32 8.29
N ILE A 341 -0.98 -7.64 8.72
CA ILE A 341 -0.93 -6.54 9.68
C ILE A 341 -1.75 -6.92 10.91
N ASN A 342 -1.09 -7.01 12.06
CA ASN A 342 -1.73 -7.33 13.33
C ASN A 342 -2.61 -6.18 13.82
N ALA A 343 -3.45 -6.44 14.84
CA ALA A 343 -4.35 -5.44 15.41
C ALA A 343 -3.63 -4.18 15.94
N ASP A 344 -2.41 -4.35 16.45
CA ASP A 344 -1.53 -3.27 16.92
C ASP A 344 -0.72 -2.60 15.79
N ARG A 345 -1.02 -2.93 14.52
CA ARG A 345 -0.33 -2.49 13.29
C ARG A 345 1.12 -2.95 13.17
N ARG A 346 1.56 -3.91 14.00
CA ARG A 346 2.85 -4.56 13.81
C ARG A 346 2.78 -5.58 12.68
N LEU A 347 3.95 -5.88 12.14
CA LEU A 347 4.16 -6.85 11.09
C LEU A 347 3.73 -8.25 11.56
N GLY A 348 2.84 -8.88 10.79
CA GLY A 348 2.44 -10.27 10.93
C GLY A 348 3.28 -11.18 10.03
N ARG A 349 2.65 -12.17 9.40
CA ARG A 349 3.31 -13.03 8.41
C ARG A 349 3.64 -12.28 7.12
N LEU A 350 4.72 -12.69 6.47
CA LEU A 350 5.11 -12.26 5.13
C LEU A 350 5.32 -13.52 4.30
N TYR A 351 4.62 -13.62 3.17
CA TYR A 351 4.65 -14.80 2.33
C TYR A 351 4.31 -14.47 0.88
N GLN A 352 4.70 -15.35 -0.04
CA GLN A 352 4.18 -15.34 -1.40
C GLN A 352 2.90 -16.16 -1.44
N PRO A 353 1.84 -15.74 -2.13
CA PRO A 353 0.65 -16.57 -2.28
C PRO A 353 1.01 -17.94 -2.89
N GLY A 354 0.29 -18.99 -2.47
CA GLY A 354 0.58 -20.37 -2.89
C GLY A 354 1.59 -21.11 -2.02
N ASP A 355 2.14 -20.46 -0.99
CA ASP A 355 2.99 -21.05 0.06
C ASP A 355 2.22 -21.80 1.16
#